data_AF-A0A7K0DDX3-F1
#
_entry.id   AF-A0A7K0DDX3-F1
#
_cell.length_a   1.000
_cell.length_b   1.000
_cell.length_c   1.000
_cell.angle_alpha   90.00
_cell.angle_beta   90.00
_cell.angle_gamma   90.00
#
_symmetry.space_group_name_H-M   'P 1'
#
loop_
_entity.id
_entity.type
_entity.pdbx_description
1 polymer ?
#
loop_
_entity_poly.entity_id
_entity_poly.type
_entity_poly.pdbx_seq_one_letter_code
_entity_poly.pdbx_strand_id
1 'polypeptide(L)'
;MAVHVIGSSLMTSDCTPHRARSVGQEGWVVSYLPGRTLTCAQAVAALQVAEAVPPLLDSVGGLATKVGLTLLEALGMAINQQPWDEQPAPRRSVRRYGEVAACN
;
A
#
# COMPACT_ATOMS: atom_id res chain seq x y z
N MET A 1 -1.43 -20.17 -0.19
CA MET A 1 -2.76 -19.56 -0.08
C MET A 1 -3.75 -20.34 -0.92
N ALA A 2 -4.86 -20.79 -0.33
CA ALA A 2 -6.00 -21.32 -1.07
C ALA A 2 -7.30 -20.66 -0.60
N VAL A 3 -7.95 -19.90 -1.48
CA VAL A 3 -9.34 -19.45 -1.24
C VAL A 3 -10.27 -20.57 -1.66
N HIS A 4 -11.01 -21.11 -0.71
CA HIS A 4 -12.00 -22.15 -0.94
C HIS A 4 -13.37 -21.53 -1.15
N VAL A 5 -13.97 -21.80 -2.32
CA VAL A 5 -15.37 -21.45 -2.61
C VAL A 5 -16.24 -22.68 -2.35
N ILE A 6 -17.13 -22.58 -1.37
CA ILE A 6 -18.04 -23.67 -0.98
C ILE A 6 -19.42 -23.38 -1.56
N GLY A 7 -19.83 -24.20 -2.53
CA GLY A 7 -21.20 -24.21 -3.09
C GLY A 7 -21.70 -22.82 -3.52
N SER A 8 -20.85 -22.04 -4.18
CA SER A 8 -21.11 -20.66 -4.68
C SER A 8 -21.71 -19.66 -3.67
N SER A 9 -21.68 -19.99 -2.38
CA SER A 9 -22.38 -19.23 -1.33
C SER A 9 -21.43 -18.72 -0.24
N LEU A 10 -20.23 -19.28 -0.15
CA LEU A 10 -19.29 -19.00 0.92
C LEU A 10 -17.85 -19.07 0.40
N MET A 11 -17.01 -18.09 0.73
CA MET A 11 -15.57 -18.11 0.54
C MET A 11 -14.84 -18.06 1.88
N THR A 12 -13.82 -18.88 2.00
CA THR A 12 -12.93 -18.93 3.17
C THR A 12 -11.48 -19.04 2.72
N SER A 13 -10.56 -18.53 3.54
CA SER A 13 -9.11 -18.75 3.38
C SER A 13 -8.60 -19.50 4.61
N ASP A 14 -7.53 -20.26 4.42
CA ASP A 14 -6.78 -20.95 5.48
C ASP A 14 -5.91 -19.98 6.31
N CYS A 15 -5.63 -18.79 5.79
CA CYS A 15 -4.72 -17.84 6.40
C CYS A 15 -5.39 -16.64 7.09
N THR A 16 -6.72 -16.52 7.04
CA THR A 16 -7.45 -15.43 7.71
C THR A 16 -8.79 -15.91 8.29
N PRO A 17 -9.22 -15.42 9.46
CA PRO A 17 -10.54 -15.74 10.01
C PRO A 17 -11.68 -15.06 9.25
N HIS A 18 -11.38 -14.13 8.34
CA HIS A 18 -12.37 -13.43 7.56
C HIS A 18 -12.95 -14.31 6.46
N ARG A 19 -14.25 -14.13 6.20
CA ARG A 19 -15.02 -14.92 5.22
C ARG A 19 -15.84 -14.00 4.32
N ALA A 20 -16.17 -14.48 3.12
CA ALA A 20 -17.13 -13.83 2.23
C ALA A 20 -18.38 -14.69 2.08
N ARG A 21 -19.56 -14.06 2.08
CA ARG A 21 -20.85 -14.73 1.88
C ARG A 21 -21.53 -14.16 0.64
N SER A 22 -22.10 -15.03 -0.19
CA SER A 22 -22.92 -14.61 -1.33
C SER A 22 -24.24 -14.02 -0.83
N VAL A 23 -24.67 -12.95 -1.47
CA VAL A 23 -25.98 -12.30 -1.23
C VAL A 23 -26.90 -12.41 -2.47
N GLY A 24 -26.54 -13.24 -3.45
CA GLY A 24 -27.24 -13.38 -4.72
C GLY A 24 -26.80 -12.35 -5.77
N GLN A 25 -27.24 -12.56 -7.02
CA GLN A 25 -26.89 -11.68 -8.17
C GLN A 25 -25.38 -11.44 -8.34
N GLU A 26 -24.56 -12.49 -8.18
CA GLU A 26 -23.08 -12.39 -8.21
C GLU A 26 -22.46 -11.47 -7.13
N GLY A 27 -23.27 -11.04 -6.16
CA GLY A 27 -22.87 -10.18 -5.06
C GLY A 27 -22.34 -10.94 -3.86
N TRP A 28 -21.32 -10.37 -3.22
CA TRP A 28 -20.62 -10.94 -2.07
C TRP A 28 -20.42 -9.88 -0.98
N VAL A 29 -20.54 -10.27 0.28
CA VAL A 29 -20.22 -9.44 1.43
C VAL A 29 -19.08 -10.07 2.20
N VAL A 30 -18.09 -9.28 2.62
CA VAL A 30 -16.93 -9.76 3.37
C VAL A 30 -17.04 -9.30 4.81
N SER A 31 -16.77 -10.20 5.76
CA SER A 31 -16.99 -9.97 7.19
C SER A 31 -16.37 -8.68 7.77
N TYR A 32 -15.23 -8.21 7.25
CA TYR A 32 -14.57 -6.97 7.70
C TYR A 32 -14.91 -5.72 6.87
N LEU A 33 -15.72 -5.88 5.81
CA LEU A 33 -16.19 -4.79 4.95
C LEU A 33 -17.73 -4.70 4.99
N PRO A 34 -18.33 -4.41 6.16
CA PRO A 34 -19.78 -4.32 6.28
C PRO A 34 -20.34 -3.21 5.39
N GLY A 35 -21.54 -3.45 4.83
CA GLY A 35 -22.25 -2.48 3.99
C GLY A 35 -21.75 -2.36 2.56
N ARG A 36 -20.80 -3.20 2.12
CA ARG A 36 -20.34 -3.27 0.72
C ARG A 36 -20.76 -4.58 0.08
N THR A 37 -21.40 -4.47 -1.10
CA THR A 37 -21.59 -5.60 -2.01
C THR A 37 -20.48 -5.60 -3.05
N LEU A 38 -19.73 -6.68 -3.10
CA LEU A 38 -18.56 -6.88 -3.94
C LEU A 38 -18.85 -7.92 -5.02
N THR A 39 -18.13 -7.86 -6.12
CA THR A 39 -18.09 -8.99 -7.06
C THR A 39 -17.28 -10.15 -6.48
N CYS A 40 -17.41 -11.34 -7.08
CA CYS A 40 -16.60 -12.51 -6.72
C CYS A 40 -15.08 -12.18 -6.69
N ALA A 41 -14.55 -11.55 -7.74
CA ALA A 41 -13.14 -11.18 -7.82
C ALA A 41 -12.72 -10.17 -6.72
N GLN A 42 -13.58 -9.20 -6.42
CA GLN A 42 -13.33 -8.24 -5.33
C GLN A 42 -13.38 -8.90 -3.95
N ALA A 43 -14.27 -9.87 -3.74
CA ALA A 43 -14.32 -10.63 -2.49
C ALA A 43 -13.08 -11.48 -2.29
N VAL A 44 -12.57 -12.13 -3.35
CA VAL A 44 -11.27 -12.84 -3.31
C VAL A 44 -10.13 -11.87 -2.98
N ALA A 45 -10.07 -10.71 -3.65
CA ALA A 45 -9.06 -9.70 -3.37
C ALA A 45 -9.14 -9.17 -1.93
N ALA A 46 -10.34 -9.00 -1.38
CA ALA A 46 -10.53 -8.61 0.02
C ALA A 46 -9.99 -9.68 0.99
N LEU A 47 -10.24 -10.97 0.72
CA LEU A 47 -9.65 -12.05 1.54
C LEU A 47 -8.12 -12.07 1.44
N GLN A 48 -7.54 -11.81 0.27
CA GLN A 48 -6.10 -11.66 0.08
C GLN A 48 -5.53 -10.49 0.89
N VAL A 49 -6.21 -9.34 0.93
CA VAL A 49 -5.81 -8.20 1.76
C VAL A 49 -5.82 -8.58 3.23
N ALA A 50 -6.88 -9.23 3.70
CA ALA A 50 -7.02 -9.67 5.09
C ALA A 50 -5.94 -10.68 5.53
N GLU A 51 -5.33 -11.39 4.59
CA GLU A 51 -4.22 -12.31 4.81
C GLU A 51 -2.86 -11.59 4.76
N ALA A 52 -2.67 -10.65 3.84
CA ALA A 52 -1.40 -9.96 3.67
C ALA A 52 -1.10 -8.94 4.77
N VAL A 53 -2.14 -8.36 5.39
CA VAL A 53 -1.98 -7.30 6.38
C VAL A 53 -1.30 -7.80 7.67
N PRO A 54 -1.74 -8.87 8.36
CA PRO A 54 -1.14 -9.25 9.65
C PRO A 54 0.39 -9.46 9.63
N PRO A 55 0.97 -10.20 8.67
CA PRO A 55 2.44 -10.36 8.60
C PRO A 55 3.18 -9.04 8.38
N LEU A 56 2.57 -8.10 7.64
CA LEU A 56 3.11 -6.76 7.43
C LEU A 56 3.04 -5.92 8.71
N LEU A 57 1.93 -5.99 9.45
CA LEU A 57 1.79 -5.33 10.75
C LEU A 57 2.88 -5.82 11.72
N ASP A 58 3.12 -7.13 11.78
CA ASP A 58 4.13 -7.72 12.66
C ASP A 58 5.55 -7.27 12.28
N SER A 59 5.87 -7.34 10.98
CA SER A 59 7.20 -7.00 10.47
C SER A 59 7.52 -5.51 10.65
N VAL A 60 6.60 -4.63 10.24
CA VAL A 60 6.82 -3.18 10.30
C VAL A 60 6.64 -2.67 11.73
N GLY A 61 5.68 -3.20 12.49
CA GLY A 61 5.44 -2.77 13.87
C GLY A 61 6.62 -3.07 14.80
N GLY A 62 7.24 -4.24 14.64
CA GLY A 62 8.46 -4.60 15.38
C GLY A 62 9.65 -3.68 15.05
N LEU A 63 9.76 -3.20 13.80
CA LEU A 63 10.80 -2.26 13.39
C LEU A 63 10.47 -0.82 13.81
N ALA A 64 9.23 -0.39 13.68
CA ALA A 64 8.76 0.95 14.05
C ALA A 64 9.03 1.22 15.54
N THR A 65 8.77 0.24 16.39
CA THR A 65 9.04 0.34 17.84
C THR A 65 10.52 0.61 18.13
N LYS A 66 11.45 0.05 17.33
CA LYS A 66 12.91 0.25 17.52
C LYS A 66 13.35 1.69 17.22
N VAL A 67 12.59 2.42 16.40
CA VAL A 67 12.86 3.83 16.06
C VAL A 67 11.91 4.79 16.79
N GLY A 68 11.15 4.29 17.78
CA GLY A 68 10.24 5.11 18.59
C GLY A 68 8.99 5.59 17.86
N LEU A 69 8.57 4.88 16.81
CA LEU A 69 7.37 5.20 16.02
C LEU A 69 6.29 4.15 16.23
N THR A 70 5.03 4.56 16.10
CA THR A 70 3.93 3.63 15.86
C THR A 70 4.01 3.08 14.45
N LEU A 71 3.37 1.92 14.22
CA LEU A 71 3.28 1.30 12.91
C LEU A 71 2.77 2.28 11.82
N LEU A 72 1.67 2.97 12.09
CA LEU A 72 1.03 3.84 11.09
C LEU A 72 1.87 5.08 10.79
N GLU A 73 2.58 5.61 11.78
CA GLU A 73 3.55 6.68 11.56
C GLU A 73 4.71 6.21 10.69
N ALA A 74 5.30 5.06 10.99
CA ALA A 74 6.40 4.50 10.20
C ALA A 74 5.97 4.24 8.74
N LEU A 75 4.78 3.66 8.53
CA LEU A 75 4.21 3.46 7.19
C LEU A 75 3.98 4.80 6.47
N GLY A 76 3.34 5.76 7.14
CA GLY A 76 3.06 7.07 6.58
C GLY A 76 4.32 7.82 6.20
N MET A 77 5.33 7.84 7.07
CA MET A 77 6.60 8.50 6.82
C MET A 77 7.38 7.83 5.68
N ALA A 78 7.48 6.51 5.67
CA ALA A 78 8.21 5.78 4.63
C ALA A 78 7.62 5.99 3.22
N ILE A 79 6.29 6.16 3.12
CA ILE A 79 5.60 6.39 1.84
C ILE A 79 5.69 7.86 1.41
N ASN A 80 5.55 8.81 2.34
CA ASN A 80 5.34 10.21 2.01
C ASN A 80 6.59 11.10 2.15
N GLN A 81 7.61 10.67 2.90
CA GLN A 81 8.82 11.47 3.06
C GLN A 81 9.74 11.31 1.84
N GLN A 82 10.26 12.43 1.37
CA GLN A 82 11.27 12.45 0.31
C GLN A 82 12.60 11.92 0.86
N PRO A 83 13.33 11.09 0.11
CA PRO A 83 14.72 10.79 0.41
C PRO A 83 15.55 12.08 0.46
N TRP A 84 16.60 12.07 1.28
CA TRP A 84 17.58 13.16 1.24
C TRP A 84 18.27 13.19 -0.13
N ASP A 85 18.37 14.39 -0.70
CA ASP A 85 19.05 14.73 -1.96
C ASP A 85 18.52 14.08 -3.26
N GLU A 86 17.20 14.20 -3.49
CA GLU A 86 16.64 14.27 -4.85
C GLU A 86 16.47 15.73 -5.34
N GLN A 87 17.20 16.67 -4.75
CA GLN A 87 17.24 18.04 -5.27
C GLN A 87 18.14 18.07 -6.51
N PRO A 88 17.61 18.28 -7.74
CA PRO A 88 18.45 18.36 -8.91
C PRO A 88 19.48 19.45 -8.68
N ALA A 89 20.77 19.11 -8.83
CA ALA A 89 21.88 20.01 -8.60
C ALA A 89 21.57 21.39 -9.20
N PRO A 90 21.78 22.51 -8.46
CA PRO A 90 21.48 23.83 -8.97
C PRO A 90 22.22 23.99 -10.31
N ARG A 91 21.46 24.18 -11.40
CA ARG A 91 22.01 24.41 -12.73
C ARG A 91 22.96 25.59 -12.60
N ARG A 92 24.27 25.36 -12.64
CA ARG A 92 25.26 26.42 -12.78
C ARG A 92 24.92 27.14 -14.07
N SER A 93 24.24 28.28 -13.97
CA SER A 93 24.17 29.24 -15.06
C SER A 93 25.61 29.63 -15.33
N VAL A 94 26.19 29.11 -16.40
CA VAL A 94 27.45 29.60 -16.93
C VAL A 94 27.19 31.06 -17.29
N ARG A 95 27.51 31.97 -16.35
CA ARG A 95 27.64 33.39 -16.65
C ARG A 95 28.84 33.48 -17.58
N ARG A 96 28.56 33.47 -18.88
CA ARG A 96 29.48 33.81 -19.95
C ARG A 96 29.94 35.24 -19.66
N TYR A 97 31.08 35.40 -18.99
CA TYR A 97 31.75 36.69 -18.92
C TYR A 97 32.08 37.05 -20.36
N GLY A 98 31.41 38.08 -20.87
CA GLY A 98 31.68 38.65 -22.17
C GLY A 98 33.14 39.07 -22.22
N GLU A 99 33.84 38.48 -23.16
CA GLU A 99 35.13 38.91 -23.68
C GLU A 99 35.05 40.42 -23.98
N VAL A 100 35.76 41.22 -23.19
CA VAL A 100 35.92 42.65 -23.44
C VAL A 100 36.88 42.77 -24.62
N ALA A 101 36.32 43.03 -25.81
CA ALA A 101 37.09 43.43 -26.97
C ALA A 101 37.81 44.74 -26.64
N ALA A 102 39.12 44.66 -26.38
CA ALA A 102 39.97 45.82 -26.27
C ALA A 102 40.13 46.42 -27.67
N CYS A 103 39.57 47.63 -27.86
CA CYS A 103 39.97 48.50 -28.95
C CYS A 103 41.35 49.07 -28.64
N ASN A 104 42.34 48.80 -29.50
CA ASN A 104 43.39 49.76 -29.86
C ASN A 104 43.95 49.39 -31.23
#